data_AF-A0A1B6C361-F1
#
_entry.id   AF-A0A1B6C361-F1
#
_cell.length_a   1.000
_cell.length_b   1.000
_cell.length_c   1.000
_cell.angle_alpha   90.00
_cell.angle_beta   90.00
_cell.angle_gamma   90.00
#
_symmetry.space_group_name_H-M   'P 1'
#
loop_
_entity.id
_entity.type
_entity.pdbx_description
1 polymer ?
#
loop_
_entity_poly.entity_id
_entity_poly.type
_entity_poly.pdbx_seq_one_letter_code
_entity_poly.pdbx_strand_id
1 'polypeptide(L)'
;MEQGVRIRMIGDRSLLPEDIVSTVSQIELMTRENKRAYLNVAFSYTSRNEITNAISKICDGYERGELDDNDINEETLFSCIYTNESPPPELMIRTSGEQRLSDFLLWQTAYSYLYFTDVLWPDFTAWHLMAAVFHYQRAFKQLEEAKKQKKIFNHNQPISSKAEKFILSTKEQHWKAMELAVKT
;
A
#
# COMPACT_ATOMS: atom_id res chain seq x y z
N MET A 1 -2.92 21.98 0.27
CA MET A 1 -2.58 22.05 -1.18
C MET A 1 -1.19 22.62 -1.43
N GLU A 2 -0.71 23.60 -0.66
CA GLU A 2 0.58 24.27 -0.87
C GLU A 2 1.85 23.38 -0.87
N GLN A 3 1.83 22.21 -0.23
CA GLN A 3 3.01 21.33 -0.13
C GLN A 3 3.04 20.18 -1.17
N GLY A 4 2.04 20.10 -2.07
CA GLY A 4 1.98 19.08 -3.13
C GLY A 4 1.96 17.63 -2.66
N VAL A 5 1.50 17.38 -1.42
CA VAL A 5 1.42 16.03 -0.83
C VAL A 5 0.07 15.38 -1.18
N ARG A 6 0.11 14.19 -1.75
CA ARG A 6 -1.07 13.33 -1.96
C ARG A 6 -1.30 12.48 -0.73
N ILE A 7 -2.45 12.63 -0.10
CA ILE A 7 -2.82 11.90 1.11
C ILE A 7 -3.78 10.79 0.72
N ARG A 8 -3.55 9.59 1.26
CA ARG A 8 -4.43 8.43 1.11
C ARG A 8 -4.60 7.74 2.44
N MET A 9 -5.76 7.17 2.67
CA MET A 9 -6.05 6.29 3.78
C MET A 9 -6.20 4.86 3.29
N ILE A 10 -5.46 3.95 3.92
CA ILE A 10 -5.50 2.51 3.64
C ILE A 10 -6.11 1.77 4.83
N GLY A 11 -6.96 0.78 4.55
CA GLY A 11 -7.67 0.00 5.57
C GLY A 11 -9.17 -0.11 5.29
N ASP A 12 -9.87 -0.77 6.20
CA ASP A 12 -11.30 -1.05 6.05
C ASP A 12 -12.15 0.14 6.53
N ARG A 13 -12.72 0.85 5.55
CA ARG A 13 -13.57 2.03 5.78
C ARG A 13 -14.93 1.67 6.37
N SER A 14 -15.40 0.44 6.20
CA SER A 14 -16.69 0.01 6.75
C SER A 14 -16.70 -0.04 8.28
N LEU A 15 -15.50 -0.10 8.89
CA LEU A 15 -15.30 -0.10 10.33
C LEU A 15 -15.24 1.32 10.93
N LEU A 16 -15.35 2.36 10.11
CA LEU A 16 -15.22 3.74 10.54
C LEU A 16 -16.57 4.45 10.62
N PRO A 17 -16.72 5.40 11.58
CA PRO A 17 -17.85 6.32 11.59
C PRO A 17 -17.98 7.12 10.28
N GLU A 18 -19.21 7.42 9.89
CA GLU A 18 -19.51 8.10 8.62
C GLU A 18 -18.86 9.48 8.50
N ASP A 19 -18.78 10.24 9.59
CA ASP A 19 -18.12 11.54 9.65
C ASP A 19 -16.61 11.46 9.36
N ILE A 20 -15.95 10.40 9.87
CA ILE A 20 -14.55 10.11 9.59
C ILE A 20 -14.37 9.69 8.13
N VAL A 21 -15.23 8.83 7.60
CA VAL A 21 -15.18 8.40 6.20
C VAL A 21 -15.34 9.62 5.27
N SER A 22 -16.34 10.46 5.50
CA SER A 22 -16.58 11.69 4.73
C SER A 22 -15.38 12.63 4.77
N THR A 23 -14.81 12.88 5.97
CA THR A 23 -13.63 13.74 6.14
C THR A 23 -12.42 13.22 5.38
N VAL A 24 -12.13 11.91 5.51
CA VAL A 24 -11.00 11.29 4.81
C VAL A 24 -11.21 11.31 3.30
N SER A 25 -12.42 11.03 2.81
CA SER A 25 -12.76 11.09 1.39
C SER A 25 -12.59 12.50 0.81
N GLN A 26 -12.95 13.55 1.55
CA GLN A 26 -12.68 14.94 1.16
C GLN A 26 -11.18 15.20 1.01
N ILE A 27 -10.36 14.78 1.99
CA ILE A 27 -8.92 14.97 1.96
C ILE A 27 -8.27 14.25 0.76
N GLU A 28 -8.68 13.03 0.47
CA GLU A 28 -8.17 12.28 -0.69
C GLU A 28 -8.52 12.95 -2.01
N LEU A 29 -9.78 13.38 -2.18
CA LEU A 29 -10.22 14.08 -3.39
C LEU A 29 -9.47 15.40 -3.58
N MET A 30 -9.33 16.19 -2.51
CA MET A 30 -8.61 17.47 -2.52
C MET A 30 -7.12 17.33 -2.84
N THR A 31 -6.53 16.16 -2.57
CA THR A 31 -5.09 15.91 -2.78
C THR A 31 -4.79 14.92 -3.90
N ARG A 32 -5.80 14.46 -4.65
CA ARG A 32 -5.69 13.42 -5.69
C ARG A 32 -4.64 13.71 -6.76
N GLU A 33 -4.59 14.95 -7.23
CA GLU A 33 -3.69 15.37 -8.32
C GLU A 33 -2.28 15.75 -7.85
N ASN A 34 -2.01 15.69 -6.54
CA ASN A 34 -0.70 16.03 -5.99
C ASN A 34 0.32 14.94 -6.33
N LYS A 35 1.56 15.35 -6.66
CA LYS A 35 2.63 14.45 -7.14
C LYS A 35 3.97 14.62 -6.44
N ARG A 36 4.12 15.58 -5.52
CA ARG A 36 5.43 15.87 -4.87
C ARG A 36 5.82 14.82 -3.84
N ALA A 37 4.86 14.38 -3.03
CA ALA A 37 5.05 13.35 -2.02
C ALA A 37 3.75 12.58 -1.80
N TYR A 38 3.86 11.36 -1.28
CA TYR A 38 2.72 10.50 -0.97
C TYR A 38 2.73 10.19 0.52
N LEU A 39 1.60 10.40 1.19
CA LEU A 39 1.39 10.04 2.58
C LEU A 39 0.24 9.04 2.64
N ASN A 40 0.55 7.79 3.01
CA ASN A 40 -0.45 6.76 3.25
C ASN A 40 -0.66 6.63 4.76
N VAL A 41 -1.88 6.86 5.22
CA VAL A 41 -2.29 6.70 6.62
C VAL A 41 -3.04 5.39 6.75
N ALA A 42 -2.50 4.44 7.51
CA ALA A 42 -3.18 3.18 7.78
C ALA A 42 -4.17 3.33 8.94
N PHE A 43 -5.46 3.13 8.67
CA PHE A 43 -6.52 3.30 9.65
C PHE A 43 -7.52 2.14 9.54
N SER A 44 -7.83 1.47 10.64
CA SER A 44 -8.59 0.20 10.61
C SER A 44 -7.97 -0.81 9.63
N TYR A 45 -6.64 -0.87 9.64
CA TYR A 45 -5.84 -1.63 8.69
C TYR A 45 -5.17 -2.83 9.36
N THR A 46 -5.23 -3.98 8.68
CA THR A 46 -4.33 -5.11 8.89
C THR A 46 -3.95 -5.68 7.52
N SER A 47 -2.75 -6.24 7.39
CA SER A 47 -2.27 -6.78 6.12
C SER A 47 -3.07 -8.00 5.69
N ARG A 48 -3.48 -8.85 6.63
CA ARG A 48 -4.37 -9.98 6.33
C ARG A 48 -5.72 -9.52 5.74
N ASN A 49 -6.36 -8.51 6.35
CA ASN A 49 -7.60 -7.96 5.81
C ASN A 49 -7.40 -7.35 4.41
N GLU A 50 -6.31 -6.61 4.18
CA GLU A 50 -5.96 -6.07 2.87
C GLU A 50 -5.82 -7.18 1.81
N ILE A 51 -5.09 -8.26 2.13
CA ILE A 51 -4.88 -9.38 1.22
C ILE A 51 -6.21 -10.10 0.94
N THR A 52 -7.02 -10.37 1.97
CA THR A 52 -8.34 -11.00 1.80
C THR A 52 -9.26 -10.14 0.92
N ASN A 53 -9.29 -8.83 1.14
CA ASN A 53 -10.07 -7.90 0.31
C ASN A 53 -9.56 -7.84 -1.14
N ALA A 54 -8.24 -7.86 -1.34
CA ALA A 54 -7.65 -7.91 -2.68
C ALA A 54 -8.03 -9.20 -3.43
N ILE A 55 -7.99 -10.36 -2.74
CA ILE A 55 -8.43 -11.64 -3.30
C ILE A 55 -9.92 -11.60 -3.64
N SER A 56 -10.77 -11.06 -2.76
CA SER A 56 -12.22 -10.93 -3.02
C SER A 56 -12.48 -10.14 -4.30
N LYS A 57 -11.80 -9.00 -4.51
CA LYS A 57 -11.94 -8.20 -5.73
C LYS A 57 -11.55 -8.96 -7.00
N ILE A 58 -10.50 -9.79 -6.91
CA ILE A 58 -10.04 -10.63 -8.02
C ILE A 58 -11.10 -11.69 -8.33
N CYS A 59 -11.64 -12.36 -7.32
CA CYS A 59 -12.72 -13.33 -7.49
C CYS A 59 -13.95 -12.67 -8.15
N ASP A 60 -14.35 -11.48 -7.70
CA ASP A 60 -15.48 -10.77 -8.30
C ASP A 60 -15.20 -10.38 -9.77
N GLY A 61 -13.97 -9.97 -10.08
CA GLY A 61 -13.54 -9.67 -11.46
C GLY A 61 -13.55 -10.91 -12.36
N TYR A 62 -13.09 -12.04 -11.83
CA TYR A 62 -13.12 -13.32 -12.53
C TYR A 62 -14.56 -13.79 -12.81
N GLU A 63 -15.46 -13.72 -11.82
CA GLU A 63 -16.87 -14.08 -11.99
C GLU A 63 -17.60 -13.21 -13.03
N ARG A 64 -17.21 -11.92 -13.16
CA ARG A 64 -17.72 -11.02 -14.20
C ARG A 64 -17.09 -11.25 -15.59
N GLY A 65 -16.14 -12.16 -15.73
CA GLY A 65 -15.40 -12.40 -16.97
C GLY A 65 -14.44 -11.27 -17.34
N GLU A 66 -14.06 -10.43 -16.37
CA GLU A 66 -13.08 -9.33 -16.54
C GLU A 66 -11.64 -9.83 -16.38
N LEU A 67 -11.45 -11.03 -15.82
CA LEU A 67 -10.17 -11.71 -15.63
C LEU A 67 -10.31 -13.18 -16.07
N ASP A 68 -9.23 -13.76 -16.60
CA ASP A 68 -9.10 -15.19 -16.91
C ASP A 68 -8.09 -15.87 -15.96
N ASP A 69 -7.95 -17.21 -16.01
CA ASP A 69 -7.06 -17.97 -15.12
C ASP A 69 -5.60 -17.47 -15.14
N ASN A 70 -5.11 -17.07 -16.31
CA ASN A 70 -3.74 -16.57 -16.50
C ASN A 70 -3.54 -15.15 -15.93
N ASP A 71 -4.62 -14.43 -15.65
CA ASP A 71 -4.58 -13.09 -15.08
C ASP A 71 -4.41 -13.12 -13.55
N ILE A 72 -4.61 -14.26 -12.89
CA ILE A 72 -4.47 -14.37 -11.44
C ILE A 72 -3.00 -14.63 -11.10
N ASN A 73 -2.29 -13.56 -10.72
CA ASN A 73 -0.86 -13.60 -10.39
C ASN A 73 -0.47 -12.52 -9.35
N GLU A 74 0.80 -12.46 -8.98
CA GLU A 74 1.33 -11.47 -8.01
C GLU A 74 1.05 -10.01 -8.43
N GLU A 75 1.05 -9.72 -9.73
CA GLU A 75 0.87 -8.37 -10.25
C GLU A 75 -0.59 -7.91 -10.15
N THR A 76 -1.53 -8.78 -10.54
CA THR A 76 -2.96 -8.53 -10.35
C THR A 76 -3.31 -8.44 -8.86
N LEU A 77 -2.71 -9.25 -8.00
CA LEU A 77 -2.89 -9.10 -6.55
C LEU A 77 -2.35 -7.76 -6.05
N PHE A 78 -1.14 -7.38 -6.42
CA PHE A 78 -0.55 -6.08 -6.07
C PHE A 78 -1.38 -4.89 -6.59
N SER A 79 -2.08 -5.05 -7.71
CA SER A 79 -2.98 -4.01 -8.23
C SER A 79 -4.24 -3.82 -7.38
N CYS A 80 -4.63 -4.82 -6.58
CA CYS A 80 -5.87 -4.82 -5.79
C CYS A 80 -5.67 -4.47 -4.30
N ILE A 81 -4.43 -4.52 -3.78
CA ILE A 81 -4.11 -4.08 -2.41
C ILE A 81 -4.30 -2.56 -2.26
N TYR A 82 -4.47 -2.07 -1.03
CA TYR A 82 -4.75 -0.65 -0.78
C TYR A 82 -3.59 0.26 -1.17
N THR A 83 -2.35 -0.26 -1.16
CA THR A 83 -1.14 0.50 -1.50
C THR A 83 -0.74 0.42 -2.98
N ASN A 84 -1.63 -0.02 -3.89
CA ASN A 84 -1.31 -0.32 -5.30
C ASN A 84 -0.66 0.84 -6.10
N GLU A 85 -0.88 2.10 -5.73
CA GLU A 85 -0.20 3.27 -6.32
C GLU A 85 0.93 3.82 -5.44
N SER A 86 1.53 2.97 -4.60
CA SER A 86 2.81 3.22 -3.93
C SER A 86 3.82 2.17 -4.36
N PRO A 87 5.10 2.53 -4.55
CA PRO A 87 6.13 1.51 -4.57
C PRO A 87 6.17 0.79 -3.21
N PRO A 88 6.54 -0.50 -3.19
CA PRO A 88 6.81 -1.22 -1.94
C PRO A 88 7.85 -0.47 -1.09
N PRO A 89 7.70 -0.41 0.25
CA PRO A 89 8.67 0.26 1.11
C PRO A 89 10.06 -0.34 0.99
N GLU A 90 11.10 0.50 0.98
CA GLU A 90 12.48 0.02 1.05
C GLU A 90 12.96 -0.14 2.49
N LEU A 91 12.40 0.66 3.40
CA LEU A 91 12.72 0.73 4.82
C LEU A 91 11.42 0.76 5.62
N MET A 92 11.27 -0.17 6.56
CA MET A 92 10.22 -0.13 7.58
C MET A 92 10.88 0.16 8.93
N ILE A 93 10.39 1.20 9.62
CA ILE A 93 10.85 1.58 10.95
C ILE A 93 9.76 1.23 11.96
N ARG A 94 10.13 0.52 13.02
CA ARG A 94 9.26 0.25 14.17
C ARG A 94 9.93 0.69 15.46
N THR A 95 9.22 1.52 16.20
CA THR A 95 9.62 2.11 17.48
C THR A 95 9.23 1.20 18.65
N SER A 96 9.52 1.64 19.88
CA SER A 96 9.16 1.01 21.15
C SER A 96 9.78 -0.36 21.46
N GLY A 97 10.84 -0.76 20.75
CA GLY A 97 11.64 -1.97 21.02
C GLY A 97 11.02 -3.28 20.53
N GLU A 98 9.83 -3.23 19.93
CA GLU A 98 9.08 -4.41 19.56
C GLU A 98 9.55 -5.01 18.24
N GLN A 99 10.08 -6.24 18.27
CA GLN A 99 10.62 -6.93 17.09
C GLN A 99 9.58 -7.82 16.40
N ARG A 100 8.48 -7.22 15.93
CA ARG A 100 7.45 -7.89 15.13
C ARG A 100 6.88 -6.94 14.08
N LEU A 101 6.14 -7.44 13.09
CA LEU A 101 5.43 -6.59 12.12
C LEU A 101 4.02 -6.21 12.58
N SER A 102 3.42 -6.99 13.49
CA SER A 102 2.05 -6.77 13.98
C SER A 102 1.01 -6.61 12.85
N ASP A 103 1.06 -7.51 11.86
CA ASP A 103 0.10 -7.52 10.74
C ASP A 103 0.11 -6.22 9.91
N PHE A 104 1.30 -5.63 9.71
CA PHE A 104 1.49 -4.40 8.96
C PHE A 104 2.28 -4.64 7.67
N LEU A 105 1.67 -4.31 6.52
CA LEU A 105 2.30 -4.31 5.18
C LEU A 105 3.07 -5.60 4.80
N LEU A 106 2.57 -6.77 5.18
CA LEU A 106 3.29 -8.05 5.04
C LEU A 106 3.67 -8.36 3.58
N TRP A 107 2.76 -8.09 2.64
CA TRP A 107 3.01 -8.29 1.21
C TRP A 107 4.06 -7.31 0.69
N GLN A 108 3.91 -6.03 1.06
CA GLN A 108 4.72 -4.93 0.55
C GLN A 108 6.13 -4.97 1.12
N THR A 109 6.34 -5.46 2.35
CA THR A 109 7.64 -5.43 3.00
C THR A 109 8.46 -6.71 2.93
N ALA A 110 8.09 -7.62 2.02
CA ALA A 110 8.81 -8.89 1.82
C ALA A 110 10.33 -8.72 1.57
N TYR A 111 10.75 -7.58 0.99
CA TYR A 111 12.15 -7.25 0.72
C TYR A 111 12.56 -5.88 1.26
N SER A 112 11.87 -5.38 2.28
CA SER A 112 12.25 -4.15 2.97
C SER A 112 13.34 -4.41 4.00
N TYR A 113 14.15 -3.40 4.28
CA TYR A 113 14.95 -3.38 5.50
C TYR A 113 14.04 -3.10 6.70
N LEU A 114 14.12 -3.95 7.72
CA LEU A 114 13.37 -3.78 8.96
C LEU A 114 14.30 -3.15 10.01
N TYR A 115 13.96 -1.96 10.48
CA TYR A 115 14.69 -1.25 11.52
C TYR A 115 13.83 -1.14 12.78
N PHE A 116 14.28 -1.78 13.85
CA PHE A 116 13.63 -1.73 15.17
C PHE A 116 14.43 -0.85 16.11
N THR A 117 13.75 0.01 16.87
CA THR A 117 14.39 0.91 17.85
C THR A 117 13.57 0.98 19.14
N ASP A 118 14.26 1.09 20.28
CA ASP A 118 13.65 1.21 21.60
C ASP A 118 13.04 2.59 21.87
N VAL A 119 13.35 3.59 21.03
CA VAL A 119 12.79 4.95 21.13
C VAL A 119 11.27 4.89 20.99
N LEU A 120 10.54 5.51 21.91
CA LEU A 120 9.07 5.61 21.83
C LEU A 120 8.66 6.56 20.70
N TRP A 121 7.48 6.31 20.10
CA TRP A 121 7.01 7.14 18.97
C TRP A 121 6.97 8.65 19.26
N PRO A 122 6.47 9.12 20.43
CA PRO A 122 6.47 10.55 20.75
C PRO A 122 7.88 11.16 20.88
N ASP A 123 8.89 10.35 21.18
CA ASP A 123 10.30 10.76 21.34
C ASP A 123 11.11 10.57 20.06
N PHE A 124 10.49 10.10 18.97
CA PHE A 124 11.16 9.87 17.70
C PHE A 124 11.50 11.20 17.01
N THR A 125 12.73 11.36 16.52
CA THR A 125 13.25 12.62 15.98
C THR A 125 13.86 12.42 14.60
N ALA A 126 14.18 13.52 13.92
CA ALA A 126 14.90 13.47 12.64
C ALA A 126 16.26 12.74 12.74
N TRP A 127 16.94 12.80 13.89
CA TRP A 127 18.19 12.06 14.11
C TRP A 127 17.97 10.55 14.14
N HIS A 128 16.87 10.09 14.75
CA HIS A 128 16.49 8.68 14.75
C HIS A 128 16.14 8.20 13.33
N LEU A 129 15.45 9.03 12.54
CA LEU A 129 15.19 8.74 11.13
C LEU A 129 16.49 8.60 10.32
N MET A 130 17.44 9.53 10.49
CA MET A 130 18.73 9.46 9.79
C MET A 130 19.53 8.22 10.17
N ALA A 131 19.50 7.82 11.45
CA ALA A 131 20.11 6.57 11.88
C ALA A 131 19.49 5.36 11.15
N ALA A 132 18.15 5.28 11.07
CA ALA A 132 17.47 4.21 10.33
C ALA A 132 17.86 4.19 8.84
N VAL A 133 17.94 5.36 8.20
CA VAL A 133 18.38 5.49 6.80
C VAL A 133 19.83 5.03 6.62
N PHE A 134 20.72 5.35 7.55
CA PHE A 134 22.11 4.89 7.51
C PHE A 134 22.21 3.36 7.60
N HIS A 135 21.42 2.75 8.49
CA HIS A 135 21.33 1.29 8.59
C HIS A 135 20.81 0.65 7.30
N TYR A 136 19.78 1.23 6.68
CA TYR A 136 19.30 0.82 5.36
C TYR A 136 20.40 0.89 4.30
N GLN A 137 21.12 2.02 4.21
CA GLN A 137 22.20 2.20 3.24
C GLN A 137 23.32 1.16 3.40
N ARG A 138 23.65 0.77 4.64
CA ARG A 138 24.63 -0.29 4.90
C ARG A 138 24.18 -1.66 4.43
N ALA A 139 22.88 -1.96 4.51
CA ALA A 139 22.30 -3.23 4.07
C ALA A 139 21.91 -3.23 2.58
N PHE A 140 21.94 -2.07 1.91
CA PHE A 140 21.39 -1.87 0.56
C PHE A 140 21.88 -2.90 -0.46
N LYS A 141 23.19 -3.20 -0.46
CA LYS A 141 23.77 -4.17 -1.42
C LYS A 141 23.17 -5.57 -1.26
N GLN A 142 22.97 -6.02 -0.02
CA GLN A 142 22.42 -7.35 0.29
C GLN A 142 20.94 -7.43 -0.11
N LEU A 143 20.19 -6.34 0.11
CA LEU A 143 18.79 -6.23 -0.28
C LEU A 143 18.62 -6.25 -1.81
N GLU A 144 19.49 -5.55 -2.54
CA GLU A 144 19.50 -5.56 -4.00
C GLU A 144 19.78 -6.96 -4.57
N GLU A 145 20.71 -7.70 -3.97
CA GLU A 145 20.99 -9.08 -4.36
C GLU A 145 19.77 -9.99 -4.12
N ALA A 146 19.09 -9.87 -2.98
CA ALA A 146 17.87 -10.61 -2.69
C ALA A 146 16.71 -10.28 -3.66
N LYS A 147 16.53 -8.99 -4.00
CA LYS A 147 15.51 -8.55 -4.99
C LYS A 147 15.82 -9.07 -6.40
N LYS A 148 17.09 -9.10 -6.80
CA LYS A 148 17.50 -9.67 -8.11
C LYS A 148 17.20 -11.16 -8.19
N GLN A 149 17.49 -11.91 -7.13
CA GLN A 149 17.12 -13.34 -7.06
C GLN A 149 15.61 -13.51 -7.25
N LYS A 150 14.76 -12.72 -6.57
CA LYS A 150 13.31 -12.75 -6.79
C LYS A 150 12.92 -12.52 -8.25
N LYS A 151 13.45 -11.47 -8.89
CA LYS A 151 13.16 -11.16 -10.30
C LYS A 151 13.57 -12.26 -11.26
N ILE A 152 14.59 -13.06 -10.93
CA ILE A 152 15.01 -14.21 -11.73
C ILE A 152 13.98 -15.34 -11.62
N PHE A 153 13.38 -15.55 -10.45
CA PHE A 153 12.36 -16.58 -10.22
C PHE A 153 10.97 -16.18 -10.71
N ASN A 154 10.63 -14.88 -10.69
CA ASN A 154 9.35 -14.39 -11.21
C ASN A 154 9.51 -14.07 -12.71
N HIS A 155 9.03 -14.97 -13.57
CA HIS A 155 8.71 -14.62 -14.95
C HIS A 155 7.59 -13.57 -14.92
N ASN A 156 7.93 -12.29 -15.08
CA ASN A 156 6.94 -11.25 -15.35
C ASN A 156 6.34 -11.51 -16.74
N GLN A 157 5.25 -12.28 -16.77
CA GLN A 157 4.35 -12.31 -17.91
C GLN A 157 3.69 -10.92 -18.00
N PRO A 158 3.67 -10.28 -19.18
CA PRO A 158 2.95 -9.03 -19.34
C PRO A 158 1.47 -9.24 -18.98
N ILE A 159 0.89 -8.30 -18.23
CA ILE A 159 -0.53 -8.30 -17.89
C ILE A 159 -1.36 -8.34 -19.18
N SER A 160 -2.43 -9.14 -19.21
CA SER A 160 -3.33 -9.17 -20.37
C SER A 160 -4.13 -7.87 -20.50
N SER A 161 -4.60 -7.56 -21.70
CA SER A 161 -5.50 -6.42 -21.93
C SER A 161 -6.80 -6.46 -21.12
N LYS A 162 -7.24 -7.66 -20.68
CA LYS A 162 -8.40 -7.83 -19.80
C LYS A 162 -8.06 -7.36 -18.40
N ALA A 163 -6.96 -7.88 -17.85
CA ALA A 163 -6.48 -7.48 -16.54
C ALA A 163 -6.12 -5.99 -16.45
N GLU A 164 -5.57 -5.38 -17.49
CA GLU A 164 -5.37 -3.93 -17.54
C GLU A 164 -6.69 -3.14 -17.39
N LYS A 165 -7.74 -3.56 -18.10
CA LYS A 165 -9.07 -2.92 -18.00
C LYS A 165 -9.70 -3.11 -16.62
N PHE A 166 -9.55 -4.29 -16.03
CA PHE A 166 -9.99 -4.58 -14.67
C PHE A 166 -9.30 -3.69 -13.63
N ILE A 167 -8.00 -3.47 -13.77
CA ILE A 167 -7.23 -2.59 -12.87
C ILE A 167 -7.72 -1.15 -12.98
N LEU A 168 -7.99 -0.68 -14.21
CA LEU A 168 -8.53 0.65 -14.44
C LEU A 168 -9.93 0.81 -13.83
N SER A 169 -10.82 -0.18 -14.01
CA SER A 169 -12.17 -0.15 -13.45
C SER A 169 -12.16 -0.09 -11.92
N THR A 170 -11.26 -0.83 -11.27
CA THR A 170 -11.09 -0.82 -9.81
C THR A 170 -10.70 0.56 -9.29
N LYS A 171 -9.82 1.28 -10.01
CA LYS A 171 -9.44 2.66 -9.67
C LYS A 171 -10.61 3.63 -9.82
N GLU A 172 -11.39 3.50 -10.89
CA GLU A 172 -12.57 4.34 -11.09
C GLU A 172 -13.62 4.12 -10.00
N GLN A 173 -13.83 2.86 -9.59
CA GLN A 173 -14.74 2.52 -8.50
C GLN A 173 -14.32 3.15 -7.17
N HIS A 174 -13.01 3.16 -6.86
CA HIS A 174 -12.48 3.85 -5.67
C HIS A 174 -12.87 5.33 -5.67
N TRP A 175 -12.63 6.04 -6.77
CA TRP A 175 -12.94 7.48 -6.85
C TRP A 175 -14.44 7.77 -6.79
N LYS A 176 -15.27 6.96 -7.44
CA LYS A 176 -16.73 7.06 -7.34
C LYS A 176 -17.20 6.86 -5.89
N ALA A 177 -16.61 5.91 -5.16
CA ALA A 177 -16.92 5.70 -3.75
C ALA A 177 -16.52 6.90 -2.89
N MET A 178 -15.36 7.53 -3.15
CA MET A 178 -14.95 8.75 -2.43
C MET A 178 -15.91 9.91 -2.70
N GLU A 179 -16.30 10.13 -3.95
CA GLU A 179 -17.25 11.19 -4.31
C GLU A 179 -18.64 10.98 -3.70
N LEU A 180 -19.07 9.73 -3.55
CA LEU A 180 -20.33 9.40 -2.86
C LEU A 180 -20.23 9.68 -1.37
N ALA A 181 -19.15 9.24 -0.71
CA ALA A 181 -18.95 9.40 0.72
C ALA A 181 -18.95 10.87 1.19
N VAL A 182 -18.53 11.80 0.34
CA VAL A 182 -18.56 13.25 0.64
C VAL A 182 -19.97 13.86 0.56
N LYS A 183 -20.90 13.23 -0.17
CA LYS A 183 -22.26 13.74 -0.39
C LYS A 183 -23.26 13.31 0.69
N THR A 184 -22.90 12.29 1.46
CA THR A 184 -23.64 11.76 2.63
C THR A 184 -23.21 12.51 3.87
#